data_AF-A0A2V6P1M3-F1
#
_entry.id   AF-A0A2V6P1M3-F1
#
_cell.length_a   1.000
_cell.length_b   1.000
_cell.length_c   1.000
_cell.angle_alpha   90.00
_cell.angle_beta   90.00
_cell.angle_gamma   90.00
#
_symmetry.space_group_name_H-M   'P 1'
#
loop_
_entity.id
_entity.type
_entity.pdbx_description
1 polymer ?
#
loop_
_entity_poly.entity_id
_entity_poly.type
_entity_poly.pdbx_seq_one_letter_code
_entity_poly.pdbx_strand_id
1 'polypeptide(L)'
;MVSSYHWWLTYAEIFPALHKDVAQIREMGSFSVFSLSEFGGSMLNEHHGRDLTERISDLNEIIVDFVGRYENLDEDWSKVCRALQIRALSLGRENQVARQDYRVFYDDESRELVANRFARTIELFGYRFDG
;
A
#
# COMPACT_ATOMS: atom_id res chain seq x y z
N MET A 1 -1.03 -4.67 -0.95
CA MET A 1 -0.21 -5.50 -0.04
C MET A 1 1.13 -5.93 -0.61
N VAL A 2 1.23 -6.35 -1.87
CA VAL A 2 2.51 -6.79 -2.50
C VAL A 2 3.65 -5.77 -2.34
N SER A 3 3.37 -4.47 -2.51
CA SER A 3 4.38 -3.42 -2.27
C SER A 3 4.93 -3.42 -0.83
N SER A 4 4.10 -3.75 0.17
CA SER A 4 4.53 -3.82 1.56
C SER A 4 5.37 -5.05 1.84
N TYR A 5 5.01 -6.19 1.25
CA TYR A 5 5.83 -7.40 1.30
C TYR A 5 7.24 -7.16 0.74
N HIS A 6 7.34 -6.51 -0.43
CA HIS A 6 8.64 -6.15 -0.99
C HIS A 6 9.37 -5.09 -0.19
N TRP A 7 8.67 -4.13 0.42
CA TRP A 7 9.29 -3.13 1.30
C TRP A 7 9.99 -3.81 2.48
N TRP A 8 9.34 -4.79 3.11
CA TRP A 8 9.94 -5.61 4.18
C TRP A 8 11.19 -6.37 3.72
N LEU A 9 11.17 -6.93 2.51
CA LEU A 9 12.27 -7.73 1.98
C LEU A 9 13.41 -6.91 1.35
N THR A 10 13.25 -5.60 1.22
CA THR A 10 14.24 -4.74 0.55
C THR A 10 14.63 -3.55 1.42
N TYR A 11 13.72 -2.60 1.61
CA TYR A 11 14.01 -1.33 2.25
C TYR A 11 14.10 -1.41 3.77
N ALA A 12 13.30 -2.28 4.40
CA ALA A 12 13.27 -2.40 5.86
C ALA A 12 14.62 -2.79 6.48
N GLU A 13 15.50 -3.45 5.72
CA GLU A 13 16.85 -3.85 6.17
C GLU A 13 17.76 -2.68 6.52
N ILE A 14 17.47 -1.50 5.99
CA ILE A 14 18.21 -0.28 6.30
C ILE A 14 18.01 0.11 7.78
N PHE A 15 16.91 -0.32 8.40
CA PHE A 15 16.58 0.02 9.79
C PHE A 15 16.97 -1.12 10.73
N PRO A 16 18.00 -0.95 11.59
CA PRO A 16 18.41 -2.00 12.52
C PRO A 16 17.32 -2.48 13.47
N ALA A 17 16.38 -1.60 13.83
CA ALA A 17 15.26 -1.94 14.69
C ALA A 17 14.32 -3.00 14.06
N LEU A 18 14.31 -3.14 12.73
CA LEU A 18 13.43 -4.04 12.01
C LEU A 18 14.09 -5.37 11.62
N HIS A 19 15.38 -5.57 11.90
CA HIS A 19 16.12 -6.75 11.44
C HIS A 19 15.51 -8.08 11.90
N LYS A 20 14.97 -8.14 13.13
CA LYS A 20 14.31 -9.33 13.65
C LYS A 20 13.00 -9.64 12.89
N ASP A 21 12.26 -8.62 12.51
CA ASP A 21 11.00 -8.77 11.78
C ASP A 21 11.26 -9.15 10.32
N VAL A 22 12.27 -8.52 9.70
CA VAL A 22 12.73 -8.90 8.35
C VAL A 22 13.16 -10.37 8.31
N ALA A 23 13.90 -10.86 9.32
CA ALA A 23 14.29 -12.26 9.39
C ALA A 23 13.07 -13.20 9.43
N GLN A 24 12.07 -12.89 10.26
CA GLN A 24 10.82 -13.66 10.32
C GLN A 24 10.07 -13.65 8.97
N ILE A 25 9.98 -12.50 8.32
CA ILE A 25 9.28 -12.37 7.02
C ILE A 25 10.02 -13.13 5.92
N ARG A 26 11.36 -13.16 5.95
CA ARG A 26 12.17 -13.97 5.02
C ARG A 26 11.90 -15.46 5.22
N GLU A 27 11.76 -15.92 6.47
CA GLU A 27 11.43 -17.32 6.80
C GLU A 27 10.04 -17.75 6.30
N MET A 28 9.09 -16.82 6.14
CA MET A 28 7.75 -17.11 5.58
C MET A 28 7.80 -17.59 4.12
N GLY A 29 8.84 -17.23 3.37
CA GLY A 29 9.14 -17.75 2.03
C GLY A 29 8.18 -17.35 0.90
N SER A 30 6.98 -16.84 1.20
CA SER A 30 5.99 -16.49 0.17
C SER A 30 5.08 -15.34 0.59
N PHE A 31 4.47 -14.68 -0.40
CA PHE A 31 3.49 -13.62 -0.18
C PHE A 31 2.20 -14.12 0.47
N SER A 32 1.73 -15.34 0.13
CA SER A 32 0.52 -15.91 0.72
C SER A 32 0.69 -16.12 2.23
N VAL A 33 1.81 -16.72 2.67
CA VAL A 33 2.11 -16.90 4.09
C VAL A 33 2.30 -15.55 4.80
N PHE A 34 2.96 -14.59 4.15
CA PHE A 34 3.08 -13.23 4.68
C PHE A 34 1.70 -12.58 4.89
N SER A 35 0.78 -12.69 3.93
CA SER A 35 -0.56 -12.08 3.99
C SER A 35 -1.40 -12.62 5.15
N LEU A 36 -1.17 -13.87 5.55
CA LEU A 36 -1.79 -14.52 6.70
C LEU A 36 -1.15 -14.15 8.06
N SER A 37 0.06 -13.59 8.05
CA SER A 37 0.80 -13.23 9.26
C SER A 37 0.33 -11.91 9.89
N GLU A 38 0.80 -11.60 11.10
CA GLU A 38 0.55 -10.28 11.72
C GLU A 38 1.04 -9.11 10.84
N PHE A 39 2.19 -9.28 10.17
CA PHE A 39 2.76 -8.27 9.29
C PHE A 39 1.86 -7.99 8.07
N GLY A 40 1.26 -9.04 7.49
CA GLY A 40 0.39 -8.93 6.34
C GLY A 40 -1.09 -8.71 6.66
N GLY A 41 -1.53 -9.00 7.88
CA GLY A 41 -2.92 -8.90 8.32
C GLY A 41 -3.22 -7.62 9.13
N SER A 42 -2.25 -7.12 9.87
CA SER A 42 -2.45 -6.04 10.85
C SER A 42 -1.50 -4.86 10.69
N MET A 43 -0.56 -4.93 9.73
CA MET A 43 0.40 -3.87 9.48
C MET A 43 0.39 -3.43 8.02
N LEU A 44 0.78 -2.18 7.80
CA LEU A 44 1.14 -1.57 6.53
C LEU A 44 2.59 -1.13 6.69
N ASN A 45 3.51 -1.91 6.11
CA ASN A 45 4.94 -1.84 6.42
C ASN A 45 5.14 -2.05 7.93
N GLU A 46 5.89 -1.18 8.61
CA GLU A 46 6.17 -1.22 10.05
C GLU A 46 5.05 -0.65 10.93
N HIS A 47 3.97 -0.11 10.35
CA HIS A 47 2.90 0.54 11.10
C HIS A 47 1.68 -0.35 11.25
N HIS A 48 1.17 -0.49 12.47
CA HIS A 48 -0.11 -1.13 12.72
C HIS A 48 -1.26 -0.32 12.09
N GLY A 49 -2.22 -1.03 11.50
CA GLY A 49 -3.41 -0.46 10.90
C GLY A 49 -4.14 -1.51 10.07
N ARG A 50 -5.48 -1.50 10.09
CA ARG A 50 -6.26 -2.55 9.41
C ARG A 50 -6.61 -2.18 7.98
N ASP A 51 -6.87 -0.91 7.71
CA ASP A 51 -7.29 -0.40 6.40
C ASP A 51 -6.56 0.92 6.07
N LEU A 52 -6.42 1.26 4.78
CA LEU A 52 -5.71 2.47 4.37
C LEU A 52 -6.41 3.75 4.82
N THR A 53 -7.74 3.71 4.98
CA THR A 53 -8.54 4.87 5.37
C THR A 53 -8.30 5.31 6.81
N GLU A 54 -7.81 4.43 7.68
CA GLU A 54 -7.52 4.77 9.09
C GLU A 54 -6.50 5.92 9.21
N ARG A 55 -5.64 6.13 8.22
CA ARG A 55 -4.63 7.21 8.22
C ARG A 55 -5.17 8.56 7.75
N ILE A 56 -6.34 8.58 7.13
CA ILE A 56 -6.97 9.77 6.55
C ILE A 56 -8.36 10.01 7.14
N SER A 57 -8.67 9.35 8.25
CA SER A 57 -9.95 9.46 8.94
C SER A 57 -9.80 9.92 10.38
N ASP A 58 -10.77 10.72 10.84
CA ASP A 58 -11.02 10.99 12.25
C ASP A 58 -12.38 10.42 12.62
N LEU A 59 -12.46 9.59 13.66
CA LEU A 59 -13.68 8.91 14.11
C LEU A 59 -14.51 8.25 12.97
N ASN A 60 -13.82 7.69 11.96
CA ASN A 60 -14.37 7.13 10.72
C ASN A 60 -14.87 8.13 9.66
N GLU A 61 -14.70 9.43 9.82
CA GLU A 61 -14.95 10.40 8.75
C GLU A 61 -13.66 10.68 7.98
N ILE A 62 -13.71 10.72 6.64
CA ILE A 62 -12.54 11.09 5.83
C ILE A 62 -12.30 12.59 6.00
N ILE A 63 -11.10 12.96 6.46
CA ILE A 63 -10.75 14.35 6.83
C ILE A 63 -9.87 15.06 5.79
N VAL A 64 -9.69 14.47 4.63
CA VAL A 64 -8.88 15.04 3.54
C VAL A 64 -9.78 15.45 2.37
N ASP A 65 -9.46 16.58 1.74
CA ASP A 65 -10.25 17.10 0.61
C ASP A 65 -10.03 16.31 -0.69
N PHE A 66 -8.91 15.59 -0.79
CA PHE A 66 -8.53 14.86 -2.00
C PHE A 66 -7.61 13.67 -1.68
N VAL A 67 -7.88 12.53 -2.33
CA VAL A 67 -7.03 11.33 -2.31
C VAL A 67 -6.61 11.03 -3.74
N GLY A 68 -5.32 11.20 -4.03
CA GLY A 68 -4.73 10.87 -5.33
C GLY A 68 -4.34 9.40 -5.44
N ARG A 69 -4.26 8.90 -6.68
CA ARG A 69 -3.82 7.55 -7.02
C ARG A 69 -2.43 7.57 -7.61
N TYR A 70 -1.61 6.58 -7.23
CA TYR A 70 -0.25 6.48 -7.76
C TYR A 70 -0.24 6.15 -9.25
N GLU A 71 -1.24 5.41 -9.72
CA GLU A 71 -1.47 5.04 -11.12
C GLU A 71 -1.72 6.28 -12.00
N ASN A 72 -2.30 7.34 -11.42
CA ASN A 72 -2.62 8.60 -12.10
C ASN A 72 -1.83 9.78 -11.50
N LEU A 73 -0.64 9.52 -10.96
CA LEU A 73 0.10 10.47 -10.10
C LEU A 73 0.28 11.86 -10.74
N ASP A 74 0.67 11.92 -12.01
CA ASP A 74 0.92 13.18 -12.71
C ASP A 74 -0.37 14.01 -12.89
N GLU A 75 -1.49 13.33 -13.18
CA GLU A 75 -2.80 13.97 -13.35
C GLU A 75 -3.38 14.44 -12.02
N ASP A 76 -3.30 13.60 -10.98
CA ASP A 76 -3.79 13.90 -9.64
C ASP A 76 -2.96 14.99 -8.97
N TRP A 77 -1.64 14.98 -9.17
CA TRP A 77 -0.78 16.09 -8.77
C TRP A 77 -1.19 17.41 -9.42
N SER A 78 -1.47 17.38 -10.73
CA SER A 78 -1.95 18.55 -11.45
C SER A 78 -3.28 19.08 -10.91
N LYS A 79 -4.18 18.20 -10.45
CA LYS A 79 -5.44 18.60 -9.77
C LYS A 79 -5.15 19.32 -8.45
N VAL A 80 -4.26 18.79 -7.63
CA VAL A 80 -3.84 19.39 -6.35
C VAL A 80 -3.22 20.77 -6.58
N CYS A 81 -2.29 20.92 -7.53
CA CYS A 81 -1.68 22.21 -7.84
C CYS A 81 -2.72 23.27 -8.26
N ARG A 82 -3.71 22.89 -9.07
CA ARG A 82 -4.80 23.80 -9.47
C ARG A 82 -5.65 24.22 -8.28
N ALA A 83 -6.02 23.30 -7.40
CA ALA A 83 -6.80 23.60 -6.20
C ALA A 83 -6.07 24.57 -5.27
N LEU A 84 -4.74 24.43 -5.16
CA LEU A 84 -3.88 25.30 -4.36
C LEU A 84 -3.44 26.59 -5.07
N GLN A 85 -3.84 26.79 -6.33
CA GLN A 85 -3.43 27.93 -7.18
C GLN A 85 -1.91 28.10 -7.31
N ILE A 86 -1.18 26.98 -7.34
CA ILE A 86 0.27 26.96 -7.54
C ILE A 86 0.63 26.46 -8.94
N ARG A 87 1.81 26.84 -9.42
CA ARG A 87 2.35 26.30 -10.67
C ARG A 87 2.65 24.81 -10.49
N ALA A 88 2.04 23.98 -11.34
CA ALA A 88 2.37 22.56 -11.40
C ALA A 88 3.82 22.38 -11.86
N LEU A 89 4.60 21.68 -11.04
CA LEU A 89 5.93 21.20 -11.40
C LEU A 89 5.84 19.74 -11.83
N SER A 90 6.66 19.34 -12.80
CA SER A 90 6.77 17.93 -13.16
C SER A 90 7.34 17.16 -11.98
N LEU A 91 6.70 16.05 -11.62
CA LEU A 91 7.24 15.14 -10.63
C LEU A 91 8.38 14.33 -11.24
N GLY A 92 9.50 14.24 -10.53
CA GLY A 92 10.52 13.23 -10.81
C GLY A 92 9.97 11.85 -10.43
N ARG A 93 10.23 10.83 -11.25
CA ARG A 93 9.85 9.45 -10.92
C ARG A 93 11.02 8.75 -10.23
N GLU A 94 11.18 9.04 -8.95
CA GLU A 94 12.15 8.37 -8.09
C GLU A 94 11.60 6.99 -7.66
N ASN A 95 12.50 6.04 -7.39
CA ASN A 95 12.17 4.68 -6.94
C ASN A 95 11.40 3.80 -7.95
N GLN A 96 11.57 4.01 -9.25
CA GLN A 96 11.11 3.05 -10.24
C GLN A 96 11.91 1.75 -10.16
N VAL A 97 11.21 0.67 -9.82
CA VAL A 97 11.74 -0.69 -9.90
C VAL A 97 10.85 -1.46 -10.87
N ALA A 98 11.45 -2.17 -11.82
CA ALA A 98 10.70 -3.09 -12.66
C ALA A 98 10.06 -4.16 -11.77
N ARG A 99 8.73 -4.24 -11.80
CA ARG A 99 7.96 -5.20 -11.01
C ARG A 99 7.17 -6.09 -11.95
N GLN A 100 7.12 -7.38 -11.62
CA GLN A 100 6.14 -8.26 -12.21
C GLN A 100 4.73 -7.80 -11.83
N ASP A 101 3.75 -8.20 -12.63
CA ASP A 101 2.35 -7.95 -12.33
C ASP A 101 2.00 -8.42 -10.91
N TYR A 102 1.42 -7.54 -10.09
CA TYR A 102 1.14 -7.86 -8.69
C TYR A 102 0.17 -9.03 -8.53
N ARG A 103 -0.68 -9.28 -9.53
CA ARG A 103 -1.71 -10.33 -9.50
C ARG A 103 -1.09 -11.73 -9.42
N VAL A 104 0.14 -11.91 -9.92
CA VAL A 104 0.83 -13.21 -9.87
C VAL A 104 1.24 -13.64 -8.47
N PHE A 105 1.21 -12.72 -7.50
CA PHE A 105 1.49 -13.03 -6.10
C PHE A 105 0.27 -13.59 -5.37
N TYR A 106 -0.92 -13.41 -5.91
CA TYR A 106 -2.17 -13.77 -5.25
C TYR A 106 -2.65 -15.15 -5.71
N ASP A 107 -2.92 -16.01 -4.73
CA ASP A 107 -3.86 -17.12 -4.85
C ASP A 107 -5.27 -16.67 -4.43
N ASP A 108 -6.26 -17.57 -4.53
CA ASP A 108 -7.65 -17.26 -4.19
C ASP A 108 -7.82 -16.84 -2.73
N GLU A 109 -7.11 -17.50 -1.81
CA GLU A 109 -7.18 -17.26 -0.36
C GLU A 109 -6.59 -15.88 0.00
N SER A 110 -5.36 -15.60 -0.42
CA SER A 110 -4.72 -14.29 -0.18
C SER A 110 -5.48 -13.14 -0.84
N ARG A 111 -6.13 -13.38 -2.00
CA ARG A 111 -6.99 -12.38 -2.64
C ARG A 111 -8.20 -12.06 -1.77
N GLU A 112 -8.90 -13.08 -1.28
CA GLU A 112 -10.07 -12.91 -0.41
C GLU A 112 -9.71 -12.22 0.90
N LEU A 113 -8.59 -12.62 1.53
CA LEU A 113 -8.10 -11.99 2.76
C LEU A 113 -7.81 -10.51 2.59
N VAL A 114 -7.12 -10.13 1.50
CA VAL A 114 -6.83 -8.73 1.22
C VAL A 114 -8.11 -7.96 0.87
N ALA A 115 -9.05 -8.56 0.13
CA ALA A 115 -10.33 -7.95 -0.17
C ALA A 115 -11.15 -7.68 1.11
N ASN A 116 -11.20 -8.64 2.03
CA ASN A 116 -11.89 -8.49 3.31
C ASN A 116 -11.23 -7.44 4.20
N ARG A 117 -9.89 -7.45 4.27
CA ARG A 117 -9.12 -6.46 5.06
C ARG A 117 -9.35 -5.04 4.58
N PHE A 118 -9.29 -4.82 3.26
CA PHE A 118 -9.40 -3.48 2.66
C PHE A 118 -10.79 -3.19 2.08
N ALA A 119 -11.83 -3.89 2.53
CA ALA A 119 -13.18 -3.78 1.96
C ALA A 119 -13.67 -2.33 1.93
N ARG A 120 -13.43 -1.59 3.02
CA ARG A 120 -13.77 -0.17 3.13
C ARG A 120 -13.01 0.70 2.12
N THR A 121 -11.68 0.55 2.03
CA THR A 121 -10.87 1.26 1.03
C THR A 121 -11.36 0.94 -0.38
N ILE A 122 -11.62 -0.34 -0.66
CA ILE A 122 -12.05 -0.81 -1.98
C ILE A 122 -13.40 -0.21 -2.36
N GLU A 123 -14.35 -0.19 -1.43
CA GLU A 123 -15.67 0.42 -1.64
C GLU A 123 -15.57 1.94 -1.86
N LEU A 124 -14.89 2.66 -0.95
CA LEU A 124 -14.80 4.13 -1.00
C LEU A 124 -14.10 4.64 -2.26
N PHE A 125 -13.09 3.92 -2.74
CA PHE A 125 -12.30 4.33 -3.90
C PHE A 125 -12.57 3.46 -5.14
N GLY A 126 -13.58 2.59 -5.13
CA GLY A 126 -13.97 1.80 -6.29
C GLY A 126 -12.84 0.97 -6.92
N TYR A 127 -11.96 0.39 -6.10
CA TYR A 127 -10.88 -0.46 -6.60
C TYR A 127 -11.42 -1.79 -7.14
N ARG A 128 -10.75 -2.32 -8.16
CA ARG A 128 -11.00 -3.66 -8.72
C ARG A 128 -9.69 -4.43 -8.82
N PHE A 129 -9.76 -5.75 -8.65
CA PHE A 129 -8.56 -6.60 -8.67
C PHE A 129 -7.97 -6.77 -10.08
N ASP A 130 -8.78 -6.61 -11.10
CA ASP A 130 -8.44 -6.75 -12.51
C ASP A 130 -8.13 -5.41 -13.22
N GLY A 131 -8.29 -4.28 -12.51
CA GLY A 131 -8.11 -2.93 -13.05
C GLY A 131 -9.39 -2.11 -13.09
#